data_AF-D3Q2E1-F1
#
_entry.id   AF-D3Q2E1-F1
#
_cell.length_a   1.000
_cell.length_b   1.000
_cell.length_c   1.000
_cell.angle_alpha   90.00
_cell.angle_beta   90.00
_cell.angle_gamma   90.00
#
_symmetry.space_group_name_H-M   'P 1'
#
loop_
_entity.id
_entity.type
_entity.pdbx_description
1 polymer ?
#
loop_
_entity_poly.entity_id
_entity_poly.type
_entity_poly.pdbx_seq_one_letter_code
_entity_poly.pdbx_strand_id
1 'polypeptide(L)' 'MTPTDTQRAQAIRAARFAAARGLPITACPYPISGSASLRVLAVVFVREYARLRPGRIDHTA' A
#
# COMPACT_ATOMS: atom_id res chain seq x y z
N MET A 1 12.57 12.79 7.42
CA MET A 1 11.26 13.45 7.59
C MET A 1 10.19 12.39 7.73
N THR A 2 9.39 12.43 8.79
CA THR A 2 8.31 11.46 9.04
C THR A 2 7.06 11.91 8.28
N PRO A 3 6.33 11.00 7.60
CA PRO A 3 5.09 11.39 6.91
C PRO A 3 4.03 11.85 7.92
N THR A 4 3.29 12.89 7.54
CA THR A 4 2.20 13.45 8.35
C THR A 4 1.02 12.49 8.45
N ASP A 5 0.14 12.69 9.43
CA ASP A 5 -1.07 11.88 9.57
C ASP A 5 -1.98 11.98 8.34
N THR A 6 -2.07 13.16 7.71
CA THR A 6 -2.81 13.35 6.47
C THR A 6 -2.25 12.48 5.33
N GLN A 7 -0.92 12.43 5.18
CA GLN A 7 -0.27 11.59 4.16
C GLN A 7 -0.51 10.10 4.42
N ARG A 8 -0.46 9.67 5.69
CA ARG A 8 -0.78 8.28 6.07
C ARG A 8 -2.24 7.95 5.76
N ALA A 9 -3.17 8.84 6.07
CA ALA A 9 -4.60 8.65 5.78
C ALA A 9 -4.86 8.57 4.27
N GLN A 10 -4.15 9.36 3.46
CA GLN A 10 -4.21 9.26 1.99
C GLN A 10 -3.70 7.91 1.49
N ALA A 11 -2.58 7.41 2.02
CA ALA A 11 -2.04 6.10 1.64
C ALA A 11 -3.02 4.95 1.95
N ILE A 12 -3.70 5.01 3.11
CA ILE A 12 -4.75 4.04 3.50
C ILE A 12 -5.93 4.12 2.52
N ARG A 13 -6.42 5.32 2.20
CA ARG A 13 -7.53 5.50 1.25
C ARG A 13 -7.18 4.98 -0.14
N ALA A 14 -5.97 5.25 -0.62
CA ALA A 14 -5.47 4.75 -1.89
C ALA A 14 -5.43 3.21 -1.91
N ALA A 15 -4.94 2.57 -0.84
CA ALA A 15 -4.89 1.12 -0.73
C ALA A 15 -6.28 0.50 -0.77
N ARG A 16 -7.25 1.08 -0.03
CA ARG A 16 -8.65 0.65 -0.05
C ARG A 16 -9.28 0.77 -1.43
N PHE A 17 -9.04 1.89 -2.10
CA PHE A 17 -9.52 2.10 -3.47
C PHE A 17 -8.95 1.06 -4.42
N ALA A 18 -7.63 0.83 -4.38
CA ALA A 18 -6.97 -0.16 -5.22
C ALA A 18 -7.52 -1.58 -4.97
N ALA A 19 -7.69 -1.97 -3.71
CA ALA A 19 -8.26 -3.26 -3.34
C ALA A 19 -9.71 -3.41 -3.84
N ALA A 20 -10.55 -2.39 -3.63
CA ALA A 20 -11.96 -2.38 -4.05
C ALA A 20 -12.13 -2.38 -5.58
N ARG A 21 -11.15 -1.85 -6.32
CA ARG A 21 -11.10 -1.87 -7.79
C ARG A 21 -10.41 -3.11 -8.35
N GLY A 22 -9.89 -4.00 -7.52
CA GLY A 22 -9.15 -5.17 -7.96
C GLY A 22 -7.79 -4.87 -8.61
N LEU A 23 -7.28 -3.64 -8.47
CA LEU A 23 -5.99 -3.22 -9.02
C LEU A 23 -4.85 -4.01 -8.37
N PRO A 24 -3.77 -4.33 -9.09
CA PRO A 24 -2.63 -5.05 -8.53
C PRO A 24 -1.88 -4.18 -7.50
N ILE A 25 -1.14 -4.84 -6.60
CA ILE A 25 -0.31 -4.16 -5.59
C ILE A 25 0.77 -3.25 -6.20
N THR A 26 1.18 -3.53 -7.44
CA THR A 26 2.12 -2.72 -8.22
C THR A 26 1.56 -1.35 -8.63
N ALA A 27 0.25 -1.13 -8.49
CA ALA A 27 -0.38 0.18 -8.65
C ALA A 27 -0.14 1.13 -7.46
N CYS A 28 0.70 0.74 -6.50
CA CYS A 28 1.11 1.61 -5.39
C CYS A 28 1.74 2.90 -5.93
N PRO A 29 1.21 4.09 -5.59
CA PRO A 29 1.70 5.36 -6.11
C PRO A 29 3.00 5.84 -5.43
N TYR A 30 3.47 5.13 -4.40
CA TYR A 30 4.63 5.53 -3.60
C TYR A 30 5.86 4.70 -4.01
N PRO A 31 6.83 5.28 -4.75
CA PRO A 31 8.01 4.55 -5.19
C PRO A 31 8.95 4.25 -4.03
N ILE A 32 9.42 3.00 -3.95
CA ILE A 32 10.35 2.53 -2.90
C ILE A 32 11.75 3.13 -3.08
N SER A 33 12.15 3.49 -4.30
CA SER A 33 13.39 4.21 -4.59
C SER A 33 13.36 5.69 -4.18
N GLY A 34 12.20 6.19 -3.74
CA GLY A 34 12.02 7.58 -3.32
C GLY A 34 12.59 7.90 -1.94
N SER A 35 12.21 9.07 -1.43
CA SER A 35 12.60 9.55 -0.10
C SER A 35 12.13 8.60 1.02
N ALA A 36 12.75 8.69 2.20
CA ALA A 36 12.38 7.87 3.35
C ALA A 36 10.88 7.98 3.70
N SER A 37 10.27 9.15 3.52
CA SER A 37 8.84 9.37 3.73
C SER A 37 7.98 8.57 2.74
N LEU A 38 8.39 8.52 1.46
CA LEU A 38 7.69 7.74 0.43
C LEU A 38 7.77 6.23 0.72
N ARG A 39 8.92 5.75 1.21
CA ARG A 39 9.08 4.35 1.64
C ARG A 39 8.11 3.98 2.77
N VAL A 40 7.94 4.87 3.75
CA VAL A 40 6.96 4.65 4.84
C VAL A 40 5.53 4.62 4.29
N LEU A 41 5.16 5.53 3.39
CA LEU A 41 3.82 5.54 2.78
C LEU A 41 3.57 4.29 1.93
N ALA A 42 4.58 3.80 1.19
CA ALA A 42 4.51 2.55 0.45
C ALA A 42 4.23 1.36 1.38
N VAL A 43 4.92 1.28 2.53
CA VAL A 43 4.67 0.22 3.53
C VAL A 43 3.25 0.30 4.10
N VAL A 44 2.75 1.50 4.39
CA VAL A 44 1.37 1.70 4.86
C VAL A 44 0.36 1.23 3.80
N PHE A 45 0.56 1.61 2.54
CA PHE A 45 -0.29 1.19 1.43
C PHE A 45 -0.32 -0.34 1.30
N VAL A 46 0.86 -0.98 1.25
CA VAL A 46 1.00 -2.43 1.07
C VAL A 46 0.34 -3.19 2.21
N ARG A 47 0.54 -2.77 3.46
CA ARG A 47 -0.08 -3.41 4.64
C ARG A 47 -1.60 -3.33 4.59
N GLU A 48 -2.16 -2.16 4.28
CA GLU A 48 -3.61 -2.00 4.20
C GLU A 48 -4.19 -2.78 3.01
N TYR A 49 -3.52 -2.76 1.86
CA TYR A 49 -3.94 -3.53 0.68
C TYR A 49 -3.95 -5.04 0.97
N ALA A 50 -2.90 -5.58 1.59
CA ALA A 50 -2.79 -7.00 1.93
C ALA A 50 -3.84 -7.46 2.96
N ARG A 51 -4.30 -6.57 3.85
CA ARG A 51 -5.42 -6.88 4.77
C ARG A 51 -6.74 -7.07 4.02
N LEU A 52 -6.96 -6.30 2.96
CA LEU A 52 -8.20 -6.30 2.19
C LEU A 52 -8.21 -7.36 1.10
N ARG A 53 -7.05 -7.66 0.54
CA ARG A 53 -6.83 -8.77 -0.39
C ARG A 53 -5.68 -9.60 0.17
N PRO A 54 -5.97 -10.50 1.13
CA PRO A 54 -4.98 -11.52 1.48
C PRO A 54 -4.62 -12.19 0.16
N GLY A 55 -3.35 -12.06 -0.24
CA GLY A 55 -2.86 -12.76 -1.42
C GLY A 55 -3.30 -14.20 -1.26
N ARG A 56 -3.82 -14.81 -2.34
CA ARG A 56 -3.99 -16.26 -2.36
C ARG A 56 -2.61 -16.82 -2.03
N ILE A 57 -2.40 -17.22 -0.78
CA ILE A 57 -1.22 -17.98 -0.41
C ILE A 57 -1.56 -19.36 -0.94
N ASP A 58 -1.27 -19.58 -2.22
CA ASP A 58 -1.36 -20.91 -2.80
C ASP A 58 -0.24 -21.73 -2.16
N HIS A 59 -0.58 -22.43 -1.07
CA HIS A 59 0.31 -23.34 -0.33
C HIS A 59 0.61 -24.64 -1.10
N THR A 60 0.59 -24.62 -2.44
CA THR A 60 0.89 -25.78 -3.28
C THR A 60 2.30 -25.62 -3.85
N ALA A 61 3.29 -26.10 -3.12
CA ALA A 61 4.61 -26.45 -3.61
C ALA A 61 5.07 -27.73 -2.89
#